data_AF-A0A345UNA2-F1
#
_entry.id   AF-A0A345UNA2-F1
#
_cell.length_a   1.000
_cell.length_b   1.000
_cell.length_c   1.000
_cell.angle_alpha   90.00
_cell.angle_beta   90.00
_cell.angle_gamma   90.00
#
_symmetry.space_group_name_H-M   'P 1'
#
loop_
_entity.id
_entity.type
_entity.pdbx_description
1 polymer ?
#
loop_
_entity_poly.entity_id
_entity_poly.type
_entity_poly.pdbx_seq_one_letter_code
_entity_poly.pdbx_strand_id
1 'polypeptide(L)'
;MIWDKIMRLGSEKWYLKMNPFIFVSFNLHRPFRLLFHLFNLLFSMSVTKEDVLYVAGLARLRLSNEETTQLAADMNQILSYMELLNQVDTTDVEPLEHVMGHEPELRADVALPPLPHEEALRNAPDADADHFRVPKVIE
;
A
#
# COMPACT_ATOMS: atom_id res chain seq x y z
N MET A 1 -22.96 0.87 -28.01
CA MET A 1 -24.44 0.90 -28.09
C MET A 1 -25.16 0.76 -26.73
N ILE A 2 -24.59 0.09 -25.71
CA ILE A 2 -25.13 0.12 -24.32
C ILE A 2 -24.55 1.29 -23.51
N TRP A 3 -23.27 1.60 -23.73
CA TRP A 3 -22.54 2.63 -23.00
C TRP A 3 -23.05 4.07 -23.20
N ASP A 4 -23.48 4.44 -24.41
CA ASP A 4 -24.08 5.77 -24.67
C ASP A 4 -25.40 5.99 -23.93
N LYS A 5 -26.11 4.90 -23.59
CA LYS A 5 -27.39 4.96 -22.88
C LYS A 5 -27.22 5.22 -21.39
N ILE A 6 -26.07 4.80 -20.83
CA ILE A 6 -25.70 4.99 -19.42
C ILE A 6 -25.23 6.43 -19.19
N MET A 7 -24.46 6.99 -20.12
CA MET A 7 -23.93 8.37 -20.02
C MET A 7 -25.01 9.46 -20.13
N ARG A 8 -26.19 9.15 -20.69
CA ARG A 8 -27.32 10.10 -20.77
C ARG A 8 -28.15 10.21 -19.50
N LEU A 9 -27.94 9.34 -18.50
CA LEU A 9 -28.72 9.34 -17.26
C LEU A 9 -27.93 9.96 -16.10
N GLY A 10 -27.94 11.31 -16.05
CA GLY A 10 -27.92 12.07 -14.80
C GLY A 10 -26.56 12.27 -14.12
N SER A 11 -25.79 13.23 -14.61
CA SER A 11 -24.48 13.66 -14.08
C SER A 11 -24.51 14.54 -12.83
N GLU A 12 -25.61 14.67 -12.08
CA GLU A 12 -25.72 15.77 -11.10
C GLU A 12 -25.79 15.34 -9.62
N LYS A 13 -26.01 14.06 -9.31
CA LYS A 13 -26.20 13.63 -7.90
C LYS A 13 -25.02 12.89 -7.26
N TRP A 14 -24.01 12.49 -8.02
CA TRP A 14 -22.92 11.63 -7.52
C TRP A 14 -21.65 12.39 -7.08
N TYR A 15 -21.50 13.65 -7.48
CA TYR A 15 -20.27 14.42 -7.25
C TYR A 15 -20.00 14.83 -5.79
N LEU A 16 -21.02 14.81 -4.91
CA LEU A 16 -20.90 15.36 -3.56
C LEU A 16 -20.63 14.33 -2.45
N LYS A 17 -20.41 13.04 -2.77
CA LYS A 17 -20.34 11.98 -1.74
C LYS A 17 -19.16 11.00 -1.84
N MET A 18 -18.16 11.26 -2.69
CA MET A 18 -17.00 10.35 -2.83
C MET A 18 -15.73 10.87 -2.14
N ASN A 19 -15.13 9.99 -1.35
CA ASN A 19 -13.84 10.11 -0.67
C ASN A 19 -12.71 10.16 -1.73
N PRO A 20 -11.70 11.04 -1.63
CA PRO A 20 -10.68 11.26 -2.68
C PRO A 20 -9.79 10.05 -3.02
N PHE A 21 -9.90 8.92 -2.31
CA PHE A 21 -9.10 7.72 -2.57
C PHE A 21 -9.63 6.80 -3.70
N ILE A 22 -10.84 7.01 -4.24
CA ILE A 22 -11.40 6.18 -5.34
C ILE A 22 -11.23 6.88 -6.70
N PHE A 23 -10.00 7.25 -7.04
CA PHE A 23 -9.67 7.74 -8.39
C PHE A 23 -8.38 7.09 -8.91
N VAL A 24 -8.32 5.77 -8.82
CA VAL A 24 -7.38 4.98 -9.63
C VAL A 24 -8.12 4.55 -10.88
N SER A 25 -7.65 5.05 -12.02
CA SER A 25 -8.04 4.68 -13.38
C SER A 25 -9.49 4.94 -13.80
N PHE A 26 -9.85 6.21 -13.98
CA PHE A 26 -10.80 6.58 -15.02
C PHE A 26 -10.21 7.73 -15.83
N ASN A 27 -10.11 7.54 -17.14
CA ASN A 27 -9.52 8.46 -18.11
C ASN A 27 -10.36 9.75 -18.19
N LEU A 28 -10.22 10.62 -17.19
CA LEU A 28 -10.95 11.89 -17.13
C LEU A 28 -10.25 12.92 -18.02
N HIS A 29 -11.05 13.56 -18.85
CA HIS A 29 -10.66 14.59 -19.80
C HIS A 29 -9.73 15.65 -19.17
N ARG A 30 -8.90 16.26 -20.04
CA ARG A 30 -7.79 17.17 -19.73
C ARG A 30 -7.99 18.34 -18.72
N PRO A 31 -9.18 18.90 -18.39
CA PRO A 31 -9.23 20.08 -17.52
C PRO A 31 -8.90 19.88 -16.03
N PHE A 32 -8.80 18.65 -15.52
CA PHE A 32 -8.56 18.43 -14.07
C PHE A 32 -7.08 18.32 -13.66
N ARG A 33 -6.13 18.35 -14.62
CA ARG A 33 -4.68 18.19 -14.36
C ARG A 33 -4.08 19.34 -13.56
N LEU A 34 -4.52 20.57 -13.82
CA LEU A 34 -4.11 21.75 -13.05
C LEU A 34 -4.64 21.67 -11.62
N LEU A 35 -5.84 21.13 -11.41
CA LEU A 35 -6.41 20.93 -10.08
C LEU A 35 -5.66 19.83 -9.31
N PHE A 36 -5.19 18.78 -9.97
CA PHE A 36 -4.38 17.70 -9.36
C PHE A 36 -2.96 18.15 -9.00
N HIS A 37 -2.30 18.92 -9.88
CA HIS A 37 -0.98 19.51 -9.55
C HIS A 37 -1.11 20.59 -8.47
N LEU A 38 -2.16 21.41 -8.49
CA LEU A 38 -2.47 22.34 -7.39
C LEU A 38 -2.85 21.60 -6.09
N PHE A 39 -3.53 20.46 -6.18
CA PHE A 39 -3.84 19.62 -5.02
C PHE A 39 -2.56 19.04 -4.38
N ASN A 40 -1.62 18.53 -5.19
CA ASN A 40 -0.31 18.08 -4.70
C ASN A 40 0.58 19.23 -4.20
N LEU A 41 0.50 20.43 -4.79
CA LEU A 41 1.21 21.62 -4.30
C LEU A 41 0.60 22.22 -3.02
N LEU A 42 -0.68 21.94 -2.74
CA LEU A 42 -1.37 22.37 -1.51
C LEU A 42 -1.27 21.33 -0.38
N PHE A 43 -1.03 20.06 -0.71
CA PHE A 43 -0.79 19.00 0.27
C PHE A 43 0.69 18.94 0.61
N SER A 44 1.15 19.81 1.53
CA SER A 44 2.39 19.53 2.25
C SER A 44 2.17 18.24 3.03
N MET A 45 2.72 17.13 2.55
CA MET A 45 2.63 15.80 3.17
C MET A 45 3.61 15.73 4.35
N SER A 46 3.45 16.61 5.34
CA SER A 46 4.21 16.48 6.57
C SER A 46 3.67 15.29 7.36
N VAL A 47 4.50 14.28 7.56
CA VAL A 47 4.17 13.10 8.37
C VAL A 47 4.05 13.54 9.83
N THR A 48 2.90 13.22 10.44
CA THR A 48 2.64 13.50 11.86
C THR A 48 3.07 12.33 12.75
N LYS A 49 3.08 12.53 14.07
CA LYS A 49 3.38 11.44 15.01
C LYS A 49 2.26 10.39 14.99
N GLU A 50 1.02 10.82 14.78
CA GLU A 50 -0.15 9.97 14.65
C GLU A 50 -0.02 9.05 13.43
N ASP A 51 0.49 9.57 12.30
CA ASP A 51 0.76 8.77 11.11
C ASP A 51 1.86 7.72 11.37
N VAL A 52 2.93 8.11 12.09
CA VAL A 52 3.99 7.19 12.49
C VAL A 52 3.44 6.07 13.39
N LEU A 53 2.62 6.41 14.39
CA LEU A 53 2.00 5.42 15.28
C LEU A 53 1.04 4.50 14.53
N TYR A 54 0.29 5.03 13.56
CA TYR A 54 -0.59 4.24 12.70
C TYR A 54 0.20 3.21 11.89
N VAL A 55 1.26 3.66 11.19
CA VAL A 55 2.12 2.78 10.39
C VAL A 55 2.87 1.78 11.28
N ALA A 56 3.34 2.20 12.46
CA ALA A 56 3.94 1.30 13.45
C ALA A 56 2.96 0.21 13.89
N GLY A 57 1.68 0.54 14.07
CA GLY A 57 0.62 -0.42 14.35
C GLY A 57 0.43 -1.46 13.24
N LEU A 58 0.47 -1.02 11.97
CA LEU A 58 0.43 -1.92 10.81
C LEU A 58 1.67 -2.84 10.75
N ALA A 59 2.84 -2.30 11.05
CA ALA A 59 4.11 -3.02 11.07
C ALA A 59 4.37 -3.83 12.35
N ARG A 60 3.43 -3.81 13.32
CA ARG A 60 3.56 -4.45 14.65
C ARG A 60 4.80 -3.97 15.44
N LEU A 61 5.20 -2.72 15.25
CA LEU A 61 6.29 -2.08 15.99
C LEU A 61 5.74 -1.36 17.23
N ARG A 62 6.45 -1.48 18.35
CA ARG A 62 6.20 -0.68 19.56
C ARG A 62 7.27 0.41 19.63
N LEU A 63 6.84 1.66 19.67
CA LEU A 63 7.71 2.82 19.71
C LEU A 63 7.48 3.59 21.02
N SER A 64 8.57 4.10 21.59
CA SER A 64 8.52 5.14 22.62
C SER A 64 8.10 6.49 22.02
N ASN A 65 7.78 7.45 22.88
CA ASN A 65 7.41 8.81 22.44
C ASN A 65 8.60 9.52 21.78
N GLU A 66 9.81 9.28 22.30
CA GLU A 66 11.07 9.80 21.78
C GLU A 66 11.34 9.23 20.38
N GLU A 67 11.26 7.90 20.22
CA GLU A 67 11.42 7.24 18.91
C GLU A 67 10.36 7.69 17.90
N THR A 68 9.10 7.84 18.33
CA THR A 68 8.02 8.35 17.46
C THR A 68 8.33 9.75 16.96
N THR A 69 8.86 10.61 17.84
CA THR A 69 9.20 12.00 17.50
C THR A 69 10.37 12.05 16.52
N GLN A 70 11.41 11.25 16.77
CA GLN A 70 12.56 11.17 15.89
C GLN A 70 12.18 10.60 14.53
N LEU A 71 11.42 9.51 14.51
CA LEU A 71 11.02 8.85 13.28
C LEU A 71 10.10 9.72 12.43
N ALA A 72 9.24 10.54 13.04
CA ALA A 72 8.47 11.53 12.30
C ALA A 72 9.39 12.54 11.59
N ALA A 73 10.44 13.04 12.25
CA ALA A 73 11.40 13.94 11.62
C ALA A 73 12.17 13.26 10.48
N ASP A 74 12.66 12.04 10.71
CA ASP A 74 13.43 11.28 9.72
C ASP A 74 12.57 10.93 8.50
N MET A 75 11.31 10.52 8.70
CA MET A 75 10.38 10.24 7.60
C MET A 75 10.08 11.49 6.76
N ASN A 76 9.90 12.64 7.41
CA ASN A 76 9.72 13.91 6.69
C ASN A 76 10.96 14.24 5.83
N GLN A 77 12.18 13.99 6.31
CA GLN A 77 13.40 14.18 5.53
C GLN A 77 13.47 13.22 4.32
N ILE A 78 13.17 11.93 4.54
CA ILE A 78 13.18 10.92 3.47
C ILE A 78 12.14 11.26 2.39
N LEU A 79 10.91 11.59 2.78
CA LEU A 79 9.86 11.94 1.83
C LEU A 79 10.18 13.22 1.07
N SER A 80 10.73 14.24 1.74
CA SER A 80 11.22 15.46 1.08
C SER A 80 12.30 15.15 0.05
N TYR A 81 13.18 14.17 0.31
CA TYR A 81 14.17 13.73 -0.66
C TYR A 81 13.53 12.98 -1.84
N MET A 82 12.51 12.15 -1.58
CA MET A 82 11.77 11.43 -2.62
C MET A 82 10.97 12.35 -3.55
N GLU A 83 10.62 13.56 -3.13
CA GLU A 83 9.96 14.57 -3.99
C GLU A 83 10.77 14.89 -5.25
N LEU A 84 12.09 14.66 -5.23
CA LEU A 84 12.94 14.79 -6.42
C LEU A 84 12.47 13.90 -7.59
N LEU A 85 11.85 12.74 -7.29
CA LEU A 85 11.33 11.83 -8.31
C LEU A 85 10.16 12.44 -9.10
N ASN A 86 9.41 13.38 -8.51
CA ASN A 86 8.30 14.07 -9.19
C ASN A 86 8.77 15.00 -10.33
N GLN A 87 10.08 15.28 -10.43
CA GLN A 87 10.65 16.10 -11.50
C GLN A 87 10.85 15.30 -12.80
N VAL A 88 10.73 13.97 -12.74
CA VAL A 88 10.90 13.08 -13.89
C VAL A 88 9.54 12.78 -14.52
N ASP A 89 9.41 12.99 -15.83
CA ASP A 89 8.18 12.68 -16.57
C ASP A 89 8.09 11.18 -16.87
N THR A 90 7.05 10.53 -16.34
CA THR A 90 6.75 9.10 -16.53
C THR A 90 5.43 8.87 -17.27
N THR A 91 4.86 9.90 -17.94
CA THR A 91 3.53 9.83 -18.56
C THR A 91 3.34 8.64 -19.51
N ASP A 92 4.37 8.29 -20.28
CA ASP A 92 4.34 7.20 -21.28
C ASP A 92 5.27 6.04 -20.90
N VAL A 93 5.60 5.90 -19.60
CA VAL A 93 6.48 4.84 -19.08
C VAL A 93 5.64 3.87 -18.27
N GLU A 94 5.55 2.63 -18.75
CA GLU A 94 4.91 1.54 -18.00
C GLU A 94 5.73 1.21 -16.73
N PRO A 95 5.09 0.97 -15.58
CA PRO A 95 5.78 0.54 -14.37
C PRO A 95 6.55 -0.77 -14.58
N LEU A 96 7.78 -0.81 -14.07
CA LEU A 96 8.58 -2.03 -14.09
C LEU A 96 8.21 -2.94 -12.91
N GLU A 97 7.57 -4.07 -13.19
CA GLU A 97 7.23 -5.07 -12.17
C GLU A 97 8.37 -6.04 -11.87
N HIS A 98 8.97 -6.59 -12.94
CA HIS A 98 10.07 -7.54 -12.86
C HIS A 98 11.14 -7.13 -13.86
N VAL A 99 12.42 -7.15 -13.43
CA VAL A 99 13.55 -6.78 -14.29
C VAL A 99 13.71 -7.75 -15.46
N MET A 100 13.39 -9.02 -15.24
CA MET A 100 13.44 -10.08 -16.24
C MET A 100 12.03 -10.47 -16.66
N GLY A 101 11.79 -10.58 -17.97
CA GLY A 101 10.55 -11.12 -18.50
C GLY A 101 10.51 -12.63 -18.31
N HIS A 102 9.88 -13.09 -17.24
CA HIS A 102 9.54 -14.50 -17.07
C HIS A 102 8.05 -14.70 -17.31
N GLU A 103 7.73 -15.68 -18.14
CA GLU A 103 6.37 -16.21 -18.16
C GLU A 103 6.15 -16.98 -16.85
N PRO A 104 5.00 -16.80 -16.17
CA PRO A 104 4.72 -17.53 -14.93
C PRO A 104 4.70 -19.05 -15.20
N GLU A 105 5.66 -19.77 -14.66
CA GLU A 105 5.66 -21.23 -14.69
C GLU A 105 4.73 -21.76 -13.60
N LEU A 106 3.70 -22.50 -14.01
CA LEU A 106 2.77 -23.11 -13.07
C LEU A 106 3.39 -24.37 -12.46
N ARG A 107 3.38 -24.44 -11.13
CA ARG A 107 3.69 -25.68 -10.40
C ARG A 107 2.63 -26.74 -10.72
N ALA A 108 3.05 -27.96 -11.07
CA ALA A 108 2.14 -29.09 -11.24
C ALA A 108 1.39 -29.40 -9.94
N ASP A 109 0.11 -29.77 -10.05
CA ASP A 109 -0.73 -30.17 -8.91
C ASP A 109 -0.44 -31.60 -8.45
N VAL A 110 0.77 -31.80 -7.93
CA VAL A 110 1.24 -33.08 -7.39
C VAL A 110 1.65 -32.85 -5.94
N ALA A 111 1.13 -33.68 -5.04
CA ALA A 111 1.51 -33.66 -3.64
C ALA A 111 2.96 -34.14 -3.47
N LEU A 112 3.73 -33.41 -2.67
CA LEU A 112 5.09 -33.77 -2.27
C LEU A 112 5.08 -34.27 -0.81
N PRO A 113 6.10 -35.04 -0.39
CA PRO A 113 6.26 -35.42 1.01
C PRO A 113 6.29 -34.18 1.92
N PRO A 114 5.54 -34.16 3.03
CA PRO A 114 5.56 -33.04 3.96
C PRO A 114 6.90 -32.96 4.71
N LEU A 115 7.22 -31.78 5.24
CA LEU A 115 8.36 -31.60 6.14
C LEU A 115 8.13 -32.44 7.42
N PRO A 116 9.15 -33.15 7.94
CA PRO A 116 9.03 -33.88 9.20
C PRO A 116 8.63 -32.95 10.33
N HIS A 117 7.77 -33.44 11.21
CA HIS A 117 7.17 -32.64 12.28
C HIS A 117 8.21 -32.02 13.23
N GLU A 118 9.17 -32.83 13.69
CA GLU A 118 10.29 -32.39 14.54
C GLU A 118 11.12 -31.29 13.86
N GLU A 119 11.34 -31.40 12.55
CA GLU A 119 12.07 -30.40 11.78
C GLU A 119 11.27 -29.10 11.62
N ALA A 120 9.94 -29.20 11.43
CA ALA A 120 9.07 -28.05 11.34
C ALA A 120 9.05 -27.22 12.65
N LEU A 121 9.14 -27.88 13.80
CA LEU A 121 9.13 -27.23 15.12
C LEU A 121 10.52 -26.84 15.64
N ARG A 122 11.60 -27.25 14.99
CA ARG A 122 12.99 -27.06 15.47
C ARG A 122 13.34 -25.61 15.84
N ASN A 123 12.75 -24.63 15.17
CA ASN A 123 13.00 -23.21 15.39
C ASN A 123 11.86 -22.49 16.15
N ALA A 124 10.86 -23.23 16.64
CA ALA A 124 9.76 -22.65 17.40
C ALA A 124 10.28 -22.09 18.74
N PRO A 125 10.08 -20.80 19.05
CA PRO A 125 10.47 -20.26 20.36
C PRO A 125 9.72 -20.91 21.53
N ASP A 126 8.48 -21.33 21.31
CA ASP A 126 7.65 -22.09 22.24
C ASP A 126 6.78 -23.07 21.44
N ALA A 127 6.80 -24.33 21.85
CA ALA A 127 6.05 -25.42 21.23
C ALA A 127 5.34 -26.24 22.31
N ASP A 128 4.21 -26.84 21.97
CA ASP A 128 3.51 -27.81 22.80
C ASP A 128 3.24 -29.08 22.02
N ALA A 129 4.01 -30.13 22.34
CA ALA A 129 4.03 -31.41 21.63
C ALA A 129 4.03 -31.21 20.11
N ASP A 130 2.83 -31.16 19.52
CA ASP A 130 2.63 -31.08 18.08
C ASP A 130 2.40 -29.67 17.49
N HIS A 131 2.38 -28.61 18.31
CA HIS A 131 1.92 -27.28 17.89
C HIS A 131 2.87 -26.14 18.28
N PHE A 132 2.81 -25.03 17.54
CA PHE A 132 3.37 -23.75 17.98
C PHE A 132 2.50 -23.16 19.09
N ARG A 133 3.09 -22.83 20.23
CA ARG A 133 2.37 -22.22 21.35
C ARG A 133 2.43 -20.71 21.23
N VAL A 134 1.26 -20.05 21.25
CA VAL A 134 1.14 -18.59 21.22
C VAL A 134 0.17 -18.11 22.29
N PRO A 135 0.29 -16.86 22.77
CA PRO A 135 -0.71 -16.27 23.66
C PRO A 135 -2.10 -16.33 23.02
N LYS A 136 -3.10 -16.64 23.83
CA LYS A 136 -4.50 -16.67 23.37
C LYS A 136 -4.90 -15.28 22.87
N VAL A 137 -5.44 -15.22 21.66
CA VAL A 137 -6.07 -14.00 21.14
C VAL A 137 -7.43 -13.84 21.82
N ILE A 138 -7.61 -12.75 22.57
CA ILE A 138 -8.85 -12.39 23.26
C ILE A 138 -9.19 -10.97 22.79
N GLU A 139 -10.47 -10.72 22.48
CA GLU A 139 -11.02 -9.39 22.16
C GLU A 139 -11.46 -8.66 23.42
#